data_AF-A0A800AP68-F1
#
_entry.id   AF-A0A800AP68-F1
#
_cell.length_a   1.000
_cell.length_b   1.000
_cell.length_c   1.000
_cell.angle_alpha   90.00
_cell.angle_beta   90.00
_cell.angle_gamma   90.00
#
_symmetry.space_group_name_H-M   'P 1'
#
loop_
_entity.id
_entity.type
_entity.pdbx_description
1 polymer ?
#
loop_
_entity_poly.entity_id
_entity_poly.type
_entity_poly.pdbx_seq_one_letter_code
_entity_poly.pdbx_strand_id
1 'polypeptide(L)' 'MKKIFLILALTAFLFSKNTNMLINEESFYLQSHAHDLVDWLPWTKESLNRAKKEHKPIF' A
#
# COMPACT_ATOMS: atom_id res chain seq x y z
N MET A 1 -24.59 -9.02 22.30
CA MET A 1 -23.27 -8.51 22.71
C MET A 1 -22.12 -9.06 21.86
N LYS A 2 -22.02 -10.39 21.62
CA LYS A 2 -20.95 -10.98 20.76
C LYS A 2 -20.94 -10.49 19.30
N LYS A 3 -22.10 -10.15 18.72
CA LYS A 3 -22.22 -9.68 17.32
C LYS A 3 -21.56 -8.32 17.05
N ILE A 4 -21.56 -7.41 18.03
CA ILE A 4 -20.95 -6.07 17.89
C ILE A 4 -19.41 -6.17 17.83
N PHE A 5 -18.82 -7.03 18.68
CA PHE A 5 -17.39 -7.30 18.63
C PHE A 5 -16.96 -7.95 17.31
N LEU A 6 -17.81 -8.81 16.72
CA LEU A 6 -17.52 -9.43 15.44
C LEU A 6 -17.53 -8.40 14.29
N ILE A 7 -18.47 -7.45 14.30
CA ILE A 7 -18.54 -6.38 13.29
C ILE A 7 -17.37 -5.40 13.44
N LEU A 8 -16.99 -5.04 14.67
CA LEU A 8 -15.81 -4.20 14.92
C LEU A 8 -14.50 -4.89 14.53
N ALA A 9 -14.37 -6.19 14.80
CA ALA A 9 -13.20 -6.96 14.37
C ALA A 9 -13.15 -7.12 12.83
N LEU A 10 -14.29 -7.33 12.18
CA LEU A 10 -14.37 -7.46 10.73
C LEU A 10 -14.04 -6.13 10.03
N THR A 11 -14.53 -5.01 10.55
CA THR A 11 -14.19 -3.68 10.02
C THR A 11 -12.70 -3.37 10.22
N ALA A 12 -12.14 -3.61 11.41
CA ALA A 12 -10.71 -3.44 11.64
C ALA A 12 -9.83 -4.33 10.72
N PHE A 13 -10.27 -5.57 10.45
CA PHE A 13 -9.58 -6.46 9.51
C PHE A 13 -9.66 -5.97 8.06
N LEU A 14 -10.83 -5.46 7.63
CA LEU A 14 -11.02 -4.88 6.30
C LEU A 14 -10.22 -3.57 6.11
N PHE A 15 -9.92 -2.85 7.20
CA PHE A 15 -9.08 -1.65 7.21
C PHE A 15 -7.62 -1.92 7.64
N SER A 16 -7.12 -3.14 7.43
CA SER A 16 -5.69 -3.42 7.60
C SER A 16 -4.88 -2.51 6.68
N LYS A 17 -4.14 -1.58 7.28
CA LYS A 17 -3.27 -0.62 6.56
C LYS A 17 -2.10 -1.39 5.94
N ASN A 18 -2.19 -1.70 4.65
CA ASN A 18 -1.03 -2.18 3.92
C ASN A 18 0.02 -1.06 3.88
N THR A 19 1.28 -1.42 4.11
CA THR A 19 2.40 -0.48 4.00
C THR A 19 3.17 -0.81 2.73
N ASN A 20 3.13 0.09 1.75
CA ASN A 20 3.81 -0.06 0.47
C ASN A 20 5.29 0.36 0.58
N MET A 21 6.03 0.30 -0.54
CA MET A 21 7.48 0.51 -0.54
C MET A 21 7.91 1.95 -0.25
N LEU A 22 7.00 2.93 -0.34
CA LEU A 22 7.32 4.35 -0.08
C LEU A 22 7.76 4.63 1.37
N ILE A 23 7.52 3.71 2.31
CA ILE A 23 7.99 3.85 3.68
C ILE A 23 9.53 3.94 3.77
N ASN A 24 10.23 3.42 2.76
CA ASN A 24 11.70 3.39 2.71
C ASN A 24 12.31 4.59 1.97
N GLU A 25 11.49 5.49 1.43
CA GLU A 25 11.98 6.71 0.77
C GLU A 25 12.48 7.72 1.80
N GLU A 26 13.43 8.57 1.45
CA GLU A 26 13.93 9.62 2.36
C GLU A 26 12.93 10.78 2.53
N SER A 27 12.09 11.01 1.52
CA SER A 27 11.13 12.10 1.51
C SER A 27 9.97 11.81 2.47
N PHE A 28 9.80 12.66 3.48
CA PHE A 28 8.65 12.62 4.38
C PHE A 28 7.31 12.70 3.62
N TYR A 29 7.28 13.40 2.49
CA TYR A 29 6.09 13.46 1.63
C TYR A 29 5.75 12.10 1.02
N LEU A 30 6.75 11.30 0.61
CA LEU A 30 6.49 9.97 0.07
C LEU A 30 6.13 8.98 1.18
N GLN A 31 6.82 9.04 2.31
CA GLN A 31 6.53 8.21 3.49
C GLN A 31 5.09 8.39 4.00
N SER A 32 4.53 9.60 3.92
CA SER A 32 3.15 9.84 4.37
C SER A 32 2.11 9.09 3.53
N HIS A 33 2.44 8.73 2.28
CA HIS A 33 1.59 7.96 1.36
C HIS A 33 1.91 6.46 1.39
N ALA A 34 2.80 6.01 2.28
CA ALA A 34 3.17 4.62 2.39
C ALA A 34 2.04 3.70 2.85
N HIS A 35 0.98 4.27 3.43
CA HIS A 35 -0.14 3.53 3.99
C HIS A 35 -1.45 3.74 3.24
N ASP A 36 -1.38 4.29 2.03
CA ASP A 36 -2.52 4.42 1.16
C ASP A 36 -2.98 3.05 0.65
N LEU A 37 -4.24 2.97 0.21
CA LEU A 37 -4.80 1.73 -0.32
C LEU A 37 -4.16 1.32 -1.65
N VAL A 38 -3.60 2.28 -2.39
CA VAL A 38 -2.84 2.05 -3.61
C VAL A 38 -1.43 1.59 -3.24
N ASP A 39 -0.98 0.47 -3.81
CA ASP A 39 0.37 -0.05 -3.63
C ASP A 39 1.37 0.74 -4.47
N TRP A 40 1.71 1.94 -3.98
CA TRP A 40 2.69 2.79 -4.62
C TRP A 40 4.10 2.19 -4.54
N LEU A 41 4.79 2.21 -5.68
CA LEU A 41 6.19 1.86 -5.79
C LEU A 41 7.02 3.12 -6.05
N PRO A 42 8.24 3.22 -5.49
CA PRO A 42 9.11 4.34 -5.79
C PRO A 42 9.55 4.30 -7.25
N TRP A 43 9.93 5.46 -7.80
CA TRP A 43 10.37 5.58 -9.18
C TRP A 43 11.82 5.08 -9.38
N THR A 44 11.98 3.76 -9.38
CA THR A 44 13.29 3.09 -9.47
C THR A 44 13.41 2.23 -10.72
N LYS A 45 14.64 1.85 -11.08
CA LYS A 45 14.91 0.91 -12.17
C LYS A 45 14.20 -0.44 -11.94
N GLU A 46 14.06 -0.86 -10.69
CA GLU A 46 13.37 -2.09 -10.33
C GLU A 46 11.87 -2.01 -10.59
N SER A 47 11.21 -0.92 -10.16
CA SER A 47 9.79 -0.67 -10.43
C SER A 47 9.50 -0.61 -11.93
N LEU A 48 10.35 0.07 -12.70
CA LEU A 48 10.22 0.16 -14.16
C LEU A 48 10.43 -1.20 -14.85
N ASN A 49 11.42 -1.98 -14.41
CA ASN A 49 11.66 -3.32 -14.94
C ASN A 49 10.51 -4.27 -14.60
N ARG A 50 9.93 -4.16 -13.40
CA ARG A 50 8.74 -4.90 -13.00
C ARG A 50 7.56 -4.59 -13.90
N ALA A 51 7.26 -3.31 -14.16
CA ALA A 51 6.18 -2.90 -15.06
C ALA A 51 6.36 -3.49 -16.48
N LYS A 52 7.60 -3.45 -17.02
CA LYS A 52 7.92 -4.06 -18.32
C LYS A 52 7.72 -5.58 -18.31
N LYS A 53 8.24 -6.27 -17.29
CA LYS A 53 8.14 -7.74 -17.16
C LYS A 53 6.69 -8.19 -17.03
N GLU A 54 5.90 -7.48 -16.22
CA GLU A 54 4.48 -7.77 -16.00
C GLU A 54 3.58 -7.27 -17.14
N HIS A 55 4.12 -6.54 -18.12
CA HIS A 55 3.37 -5.92 -19.21
C HIS A 55 2.22 -5.03 -18.70
N LYS A 56 2.49 -4.23 -17.66
CA LYS A 56 1.52 -3.32 -17.04
C LYS A 56 1.85 -1.85 -17.35
N PRO A 57 0.83 -1.01 -17.59
CA PRO A 57 1.00 0.43 -17.67
C PRO A 57 1.38 1.02 -16.29
N ILE A 58 1.98 2.21 -16.31
CA ILE A 58 2.37 2.98 -15.12
C ILE A 58 1.41 4.18 -15.01
N PHE A 59 0.96 4.49 -13.79
CA PHE A 59 -0.01 5.55 -13.48
C PHE A 59 0.53 6.53 -12.45
#